data_AF-A0A960V5R5-F1
#
_entry.id   AF-A0A960V5R5-F1
#
_cell.length_a   1.000
_cell.length_b   1.000
_cell.length_c   1.000
_cell.angle_alpha   90.00
_cell.angle_beta   90.00
_cell.angle_gamma   90.00
#
_symmetry.space_group_name_H-M   'P 1'
#
loop_
_entity.id
_entity.type
_entity.pdbx_description
1 polymer ?
#
loop_
_entity_poly.entity_id
_entity_poly.type
_entity_poly.pdbx_seq_one_letter_code
_entity_poly.pdbx_strand_id
1 'polypeptide(L)'
;MKIETFFRHFLLTPVNYLPVIDEEKNLLGLLSKEKIQREMADLASEGEEYLQIPPHLLDKEINENVIYYFQNFRTIPVLNIYSQRVDAWEKPRFLAEVSKLLESGKQEEIVEEEEEEKSNEPQSKLLIYKFMELILRNFPDALYATDKDGNTTFYNEKFETTVLSRNIFRDSIT
;
A
#
# COMPACT_ATOMS: atom_id res chain seq x y z
N MET A 1 24.89 12.50 -9.89
CA MET A 1 23.65 13.23 -10.22
C MET A 1 23.05 13.77 -8.93
N LYS A 2 22.58 15.02 -8.93
CA LYS A 2 21.93 15.59 -7.74
C LYS A 2 20.45 15.21 -7.68
N ILE A 3 19.92 15.09 -6.47
CA ILE A 3 18.49 14.85 -6.19
C ILE A 3 17.56 15.85 -6.92
N GLU A 4 18.03 17.09 -7.11
CA GLU A 4 17.36 18.16 -7.87
C GLU A 4 17.04 17.75 -9.32
N THR A 5 17.86 16.87 -9.89
CA THR A 5 17.68 16.35 -11.25
C THR A 5 16.46 15.45 -11.32
N PHE A 6 16.21 14.65 -10.27
CA PHE A 6 15.03 13.82 -10.18
C PHE A 6 13.78 14.69 -10.07
N PHE A 7 13.82 15.71 -9.20
CA PHE A 7 12.72 16.64 -9.02
C PHE A 7 12.37 17.42 -10.30
N ARG A 8 13.36 17.74 -11.14
CA ARG A 8 13.15 18.43 -12.43
C ARG A 8 12.15 17.69 -13.32
N HIS A 9 12.10 16.36 -13.29
CA HIS A 9 11.12 15.60 -14.08
C HIS A 9 9.68 15.87 -13.66
N PHE A 10 9.44 16.05 -12.36
CA PHE A 10 8.13 16.37 -11.78
C PHE A 10 7.73 17.85 -11.97
N LEU A 11 8.69 18.72 -12.31
CA LEU A 11 8.39 20.10 -12.71
C LEU A 11 7.98 20.18 -14.18
N LEU A 12 8.62 19.37 -15.04
CA LEU A 12 8.35 19.34 -16.48
C LEU A 12 7.09 18.54 -16.85
N THR A 13 6.63 17.68 -15.96
CA THR A 13 5.45 16.86 -16.18
C THR A 13 4.65 16.82 -14.89
N PRO A 14 3.35 17.19 -14.89
CA PRO A 14 2.53 17.28 -13.69
C PRO A 14 2.10 15.88 -13.22
N VAL A 15 3.09 15.05 -12.93
CA VAL A 15 2.92 13.70 -12.39
C VAL A 15 3.35 13.66 -10.93
N ASN A 16 2.77 12.76 -10.14
CA ASN A 16 3.17 12.51 -8.76
C ASN A 16 4.03 11.26 -8.63
N TYR A 17 3.91 10.35 -9.59
CA TYR A 17 4.61 9.07 -9.63
C TYR A 17 5.23 8.87 -11.01
N LEU A 18 6.45 8.36 -11.05
CA LEU A 18 7.17 8.01 -12.27
C LEU A 18 7.67 6.58 -12.18
N PRO A 19 7.29 5.67 -13.09
CA PRO A 19 7.86 4.33 -13.14
C PRO A 19 9.35 4.38 -13.52
N VAL A 20 10.13 3.58 -12.80
CA VAL A 20 11.57 3.40 -13.04
C VAL A 20 11.82 1.98 -13.51
N ILE A 21 12.52 1.85 -14.64
CA ILE A 21 12.89 0.56 -15.23
C ILE A 21 14.38 0.29 -15.07
N ASP A 22 14.69 -1.00 -15.03
CA ASP A 22 16.04 -1.50 -15.11
C ASP A 22 16.54 -1.58 -16.57
N GLU A 23 17.81 -1.94 -16.76
CA GLU A 23 18.43 -2.20 -18.07
C GLU A 23 17.70 -3.31 -18.85
N GLU A 24 17.13 -4.29 -18.14
CA GLU A 24 16.32 -5.37 -18.71
C GLU A 24 14.87 -4.95 -19.06
N LYS A 25 14.52 -3.67 -18.88
CA LYS A 25 13.17 -3.08 -19.06
C LYS A 25 12.11 -3.60 -18.10
N ASN A 26 12.52 -4.27 -17.03
CA ASN A 26 11.64 -4.64 -15.92
C ASN A 26 11.36 -3.41 -15.04
N LEU A 27 10.14 -3.29 -14.51
CA LEU A 27 9.80 -2.24 -13.57
C LEU A 27 10.48 -2.52 -12.22
N LEU A 28 11.29 -1.57 -11.72
CA LEU A 28 11.93 -1.66 -10.39
C LEU A 28 11.03 -1.09 -9.29
N GLY A 29 10.22 -0.09 -9.64
CA GLY A 29 9.32 0.58 -8.71
C GLY A 29 8.86 1.94 -9.21
N LEU A 30 8.12 2.65 -8.36
CA LEU A 30 7.60 3.97 -8.66
C LEU A 30 8.36 5.03 -7.85
N LEU A 31 8.86 6.03 -8.55
CA LEU A 31 9.48 7.20 -7.94
C LEU A 31 8.39 8.21 -7.57
N SER A 32 8.18 8.46 -6.28
CA SER A 32 7.19 9.43 -5.79
C SER A 32 7.80 10.82 -5.60
N LYS A 33 7.03 11.83 -6.00
CA LYS A 33 7.39 13.24 -5.82
C LYS A 33 7.58 13.59 -4.34
N GLU A 34 6.73 13.05 -3.48
CA GLU A 34 6.74 13.30 -2.04
C GLU A 34 8.03 12.80 -1.39
N LYS A 35 8.46 11.56 -1.68
CA LYS A 35 9.74 11.02 -1.19
C LYS A 35 10.92 11.88 -1.61
N ILE A 36 10.96 12.30 -2.88
CA ILE A 36 12.03 13.19 -3.37
C ILE A 36 12.00 14.53 -2.62
N GLN A 37 10.82 15.11 -2.39
CA GLN A 37 10.72 16.38 -1.65
C GLN A 37 11.20 16.24 -0.21
N ARG A 38 10.91 15.10 0.44
CA ARG A 38 11.41 14.79 1.78
C ARG A 38 12.93 14.65 1.79
N GLU A 39 13.48 13.81 0.90
CA GLU A 39 14.94 13.65 0.79
C GLU A 39 15.63 14.97 0.44
N MET A 40 15.05 15.81 -0.42
CA MET A 40 15.59 17.14 -0.69
C MET A 40 15.60 18.05 0.54
N ALA A 41 14.60 17.95 1.42
CA ALA A 41 14.56 18.74 2.65
C ALA A 41 15.63 18.27 3.64
N ASP A 42 15.85 16.96 3.72
CA ASP A 42 16.85 16.34 4.60
C ASP A 42 18.29 16.60 4.08
N LEU A 43 18.50 16.41 2.77
CA LEU A 43 19.78 16.55 2.07
C LEU A 43 20.10 17.98 1.60
N ALA A 44 19.22 18.96 1.82
CA ALA A 44 19.53 20.37 1.51
C ALA A 44 20.82 20.87 2.19
N SER A 45 21.33 20.13 3.18
CA SER A 45 22.59 20.38 3.88
C SER A 45 23.80 19.63 3.30
N GLU A 46 23.60 18.49 2.64
CA GLU A 46 24.67 17.59 2.16
C GLU A 46 24.49 17.33 0.66
N GLY A 47 25.40 17.90 -0.14
CA GLY A 47 25.40 17.79 -1.60
C GLY A 47 25.79 16.41 -2.11
N GLU A 48 25.06 15.37 -1.74
CA GLU A 48 25.30 14.00 -2.20
C GLU A 48 25.09 13.86 -3.72
N GLU A 49 26.05 13.23 -4.38
CA GLU A 49 25.97 12.88 -5.79
C GLU A 49 25.57 11.40 -5.96
N TYR A 50 24.37 11.15 -6.45
CA TYR A 50 23.88 9.82 -6.77
C TYR A 50 24.34 9.37 -8.16
N LEU A 51 24.95 8.21 -8.29
CA LEU A 51 25.24 7.59 -9.59
C LEU A 51 23.99 6.98 -10.24
N GLN A 52 23.06 6.46 -9.43
CA GLN A 52 21.81 5.82 -9.84
C GLN A 52 20.68 6.22 -8.88
N ILE A 53 19.43 6.04 -9.29
CA ILE A 53 18.27 6.23 -8.42
C ILE A 53 18.37 5.22 -7.27
N PRO A 54 18.47 5.67 -6.00
CA PRO A 54 18.56 4.75 -4.88
C PRO A 54 17.28 3.93 -4.72
N PRO A 55 17.39 2.65 -4.33
CA PRO A 55 16.22 1.77 -4.16
C PRO A 55 15.27 2.24 -3.05
N HIS A 56 15.75 2.94 -2.01
CA HIS A 56 14.89 3.47 -0.94
C HIS A 56 13.92 4.57 -1.42
N LEU A 57 14.26 5.27 -2.50
CA LEU A 57 13.39 6.26 -3.14
C LEU A 57 12.29 5.63 -4.00
N LEU A 58 12.38 4.33 -4.28
CA LEU A 58 11.41 3.61 -5.08
C LEU A 58 10.33 3.01 -4.18
N ASP A 59 9.08 3.26 -4.55
CA ASP A 59 7.91 2.60 -4.00
C ASP A 59 7.69 1.29 -4.77
N LYS A 60 7.97 0.16 -4.11
CA LYS A 60 7.67 -1.19 -4.62
C LYS A 60 6.22 -1.60 -4.33
N GLU A 61 5.66 -1.09 -3.23
CA GLU A 61 4.27 -1.32 -2.85
C GLU A 61 3.34 -0.37 -3.60
N ILE A 62 2.65 -0.90 -4.61
CA ILE A 62 1.74 -0.12 -5.44
C ILE A 62 0.32 -0.32 -4.93
N ASN A 63 -0.20 0.69 -4.21
CA ASN A 63 -1.58 0.67 -3.73
C ASN A 63 -2.59 0.96 -4.86
N GLU A 64 -3.87 0.68 -4.60
CA GLU A 64 -4.94 0.96 -5.55
C GLU A 64 -5.03 2.44 -5.93
N ASN A 65 -4.78 3.36 -4.99
CA ASN A 65 -4.82 4.81 -5.25
C ASN A 65 -3.82 5.24 -6.33
N VAL A 66 -2.63 4.63 -6.36
CA VAL A 66 -1.62 4.87 -7.38
C VAL A 66 -2.06 4.32 -8.73
N ILE A 67 -2.75 3.18 -8.75
CA ILE A 67 -3.35 2.65 -9.98
C ILE A 67 -4.45 3.59 -10.49
N TYR A 68 -5.33 4.07 -9.61
CA TYR A 68 -6.37 5.06 -9.93
C TYR A 68 -5.76 6.37 -10.45
N TYR A 69 -4.64 6.81 -9.89
CA TYR A 69 -3.93 8.00 -10.33
C TYR A 69 -3.58 7.94 -11.83
N PHE A 70 -3.10 6.79 -12.30
CA PHE A 70 -2.73 6.59 -13.70
C PHE A 70 -3.92 6.44 -14.66
N GLN A 71 -5.17 6.35 -14.16
CA GLN A 71 -6.36 6.24 -15.03
C GLN A 71 -6.56 7.46 -15.94
N ASN A 72 -6.13 8.64 -15.52
CA ASN A 72 -6.33 9.87 -16.28
C ASN A 72 -5.23 10.12 -17.33
N PHE A 73 -4.16 9.33 -17.32
CA PHE A 73 -3.01 9.54 -18.21
C PHE A 73 -3.06 8.61 -19.41
N ARG A 74 -3.00 9.15 -20.63
CA ARG A 74 -2.96 8.34 -21.85
C ARG A 74 -1.65 7.55 -21.98
N THR A 75 -0.55 8.22 -21.65
CA THR A 75 0.81 7.68 -21.72
C THR A 75 1.56 8.07 -20.46
N ILE A 76 2.31 7.13 -19.90
CA ILE A 76 3.07 7.28 -18.66
C ILE A 76 4.55 7.34 -19.03
N PRO A 77 5.24 8.46 -18.80
CA PRO A 77 6.67 8.55 -19.06
C PRO A 77 7.44 7.66 -18.08
N VAL A 78 8.43 6.95 -18.60
CA VAL A 78 9.22 5.96 -17.86
C VAL A 78 10.68 6.41 -17.80
N LEU A 79 11.26 6.30 -16.61
CA LEU A 79 12.66 6.64 -16.35
C LEU A 79 13.52 5.38 -16.29
N ASN A 80 14.79 5.47 -16.69
CA ASN A 80 15.78 4.45 -16.33
C ASN A 80 16.39 4.71 -14.94
N ILE A 81 17.22 3.79 -14.48
CA ILE A 81 18.02 3.90 -13.25
C ILE A 81 18.90 5.17 -13.18
N TYR A 82 19.22 5.77 -14.32
CA TYR A 82 20.00 7.01 -14.42
C TYR A 82 19.12 8.27 -14.52
N SER A 83 17.82 8.16 -14.20
CA SER A 83 16.86 9.27 -14.29
C SER A 83 16.80 9.97 -15.65
N GLN A 84 16.92 9.20 -16.71
CA GLN A 84 16.68 9.63 -18.08
C GLN A 84 15.33 9.07 -18.54
N ARG A 85 14.57 9.88 -19.28
CA ARG A 85 13.32 9.42 -19.90
C ARG A 85 13.68 8.53 -21.08
N VAL A 86 13.30 7.26 -21.01
CA VAL A 86 13.65 6.27 -22.04
C VAL A 86 12.43 5.87 -22.86
N ASP A 87 11.27 5.72 -22.23
CA ASP A 87 10.07 5.20 -22.87
C ASP A 87 8.81 5.94 -22.38
N ALA A 88 7.70 5.73 -23.07
CA ALA A 88 6.38 6.16 -22.66
C ALA A 88 5.42 4.98 -22.78
N TRP A 89 4.95 4.47 -21.65
CA TRP A 89 4.09 3.30 -21.62
C TRP A 89 2.62 3.66 -21.74
N GLU A 90 1.88 2.83 -22.47
CA GLU A 90 0.43 2.82 -22.40
C GLU A 90 -0.04 2.09 -21.14
N LYS A 91 -1.27 2.38 -20.70
CA LYS A 91 -1.85 1.79 -19.48
C LYS A 91 -1.78 0.26 -19.41
N PRO A 92 -2.13 -0.50 -20.48
CA PRO A 92 -2.12 -1.96 -20.39
C PRO A 92 -0.72 -2.52 -20.10
N ARG A 93 0.31 -1.90 -20.71
CA ARG A 93 1.70 -2.28 -20.49
C ARG A 93 2.15 -1.96 -19.07
N PHE A 94 1.79 -0.78 -18.56
CA PHE A 94 2.08 -0.41 -17.18
C PHE A 94 1.46 -1.38 -16.17
N LEU A 95 0.17 -1.72 -16.34
CA LEU A 95 -0.52 -2.64 -15.43
C LEU A 95 0.09 -4.04 -15.44
N ALA A 96 0.52 -4.54 -16.61
CA ALA A 96 1.18 -5.84 -16.72
C ALA A 96 2.54 -5.89 -15.99
N GLU A 97 3.30 -4.80 -16.05
CA GLU A 97 4.59 -4.69 -15.35
C GLU A 97 4.40 -4.50 -13.84
N VAL A 98 3.36 -3.78 -13.41
CA VAL A 98 2.97 -3.68 -12.00
C VAL A 98 2.56 -5.02 -11.43
N SER A 99 1.75 -5.81 -12.15
CA SER A 99 1.38 -7.15 -11.69
C SER A 99 2.60 -8.05 -11.57
N LYS A 100 3.55 -7.96 -12.50
CA LYS A 100 4.82 -8.68 -12.45
C LYS A 100 5.65 -8.29 -11.21
N LEU A 101 5.76 -7.00 -10.93
CA LEU A 101 6.48 -6.50 -9.75
C LEU A 101 5.87 -7.02 -8.45
N LEU A 102 4.53 -7.03 -8.35
CA LEU A 102 3.81 -7.56 -7.19
C LEU A 102 3.98 -9.09 -7.05
N GLU A 103 4.05 -9.82 -8.16
CA GLU A 103 4.33 -11.27 -8.16
C GLU A 103 5.77 -11.56 -7.73
N SER A 104 6.75 -10.78 -8.21
CA SER A 104 8.15 -10.91 -7.80
C SER A 104 8.37 -10.52 -6.34
N GLY A 105 7.70 -9.47 -5.85
CA GLY A 105 7.75 -9.09 -4.42
C GLY A 105 7.19 -10.18 -3.50
N LYS A 106 6.12 -10.87 -3.92
CA LYS A 106 5.60 -12.03 -3.17
C LYS A 106 6.58 -13.21 -3.13
N GLN A 107 7.37 -13.42 -4.18
CA GLN A 107 8.38 -14.48 -4.18
C GLN A 107 9.57 -14.16 -3.27
N GLU A 108 9.95 -12.88 -3.16
CA GLU A 108 10.98 -12.43 -2.21
C GLU A 108 10.47 -12.52 -0.75
N GLU A 109 9.22 -12.11 -0.49
CA GLU A 109 8.58 -12.23 0.83
C GLU A 109 8.47 -13.68 1.32
N ILE A 110 8.16 -14.66 0.45
CA ILE A 110 8.09 -16.08 0.85
C ILE A 110 9.45 -16.63 1.32
N VAL A 111 10.56 -16.11 0.76
CA VAL A 111 11.92 -16.53 1.15
C VAL A 111 12.35 -15.86 2.45
N GLU A 112 11.95 -14.62 2.69
CA GLU A 112 12.21 -13.91 3.96
C GLU A 112 11.29 -14.39 5.10
N GLU A 113 10.02 -14.76 4.81
CA GLU A 113 9.08 -15.33 5.78
C GLU A 113 9.57 -16.69 6.32
N GLU A 114 10.17 -17.56 5.49
CA GLU A 114 10.72 -18.84 5.94
C GLU A 114 11.90 -18.68 6.93
N GLU A 115 12.62 -17.55 6.90
CA GLU A 115 13.70 -17.24 7.85
C GLU A 115 13.20 -16.51 9.12
N GLU A 116 12.15 -15.68 9.04
CA GLU A 116 11.60 -14.93 10.17
C GLU A 116 10.54 -15.68 11.01
N GLU A 117 9.86 -16.67 10.43
CA GLU A 117 8.76 -17.42 11.09
C GLU A 117 9.17 -18.18 12.36
N LYS A 118 10.47 -18.34 12.64
CA LYS A 118 10.94 -18.98 13.89
C LYS A 118 10.92 -18.05 15.12
N SER A 119 10.56 -16.77 14.98
CA SER A 119 10.68 -15.80 16.09
C SER A 119 9.40 -15.07 16.55
N ASN A 120 8.33 -15.03 15.74
CA ASN A 120 7.21 -14.07 15.94
C ASN A 120 5.78 -14.67 16.04
N GLU A 121 5.63 -15.91 16.51
CA GLU A 121 4.30 -16.54 16.68
C GLU A 121 3.25 -15.79 17.55
N PRO A 122 3.58 -14.96 18.57
CA PRO A 122 2.55 -14.32 19.38
C PRO A 122 1.99 -13.01 18.78
N GLN A 123 2.75 -12.31 17.92
CA GLN A 123 2.31 -11.01 17.38
C GLN A 123 1.34 -11.15 16.21
N SER A 124 1.54 -12.15 15.34
CA SER A 124 0.66 -12.43 14.20
C SER A 124 -0.76 -12.77 14.62
N LYS A 125 -0.93 -13.58 15.68
CA LYS A 125 -2.24 -13.91 16.25
C LYS A 125 -2.95 -12.66 16.77
N LEU A 126 -2.26 -11.78 17.48
CA LEU A 126 -2.84 -10.53 18.00
C LEU A 126 -3.31 -9.60 16.88
N LEU A 127 -2.52 -9.49 15.80
CA LEU A 127 -2.88 -8.72 14.61
C LEU A 127 -4.15 -9.28 13.94
N ILE A 128 -4.24 -10.60 13.78
CA ILE A 128 -5.42 -11.28 13.23
C ILE A 128 -6.66 -11.05 14.10
N TYR A 129 -6.55 -11.18 15.43
CA TYR A 129 -7.66 -10.90 16.35
C TYR A 129 -8.14 -9.45 16.25
N LYS A 130 -7.21 -8.49 16.17
CA LYS A 130 -7.52 -7.06 16.07
C LYS A 130 -8.14 -6.70 14.72
N PHE A 131 -7.68 -7.32 13.64
CA PHE A 131 -8.27 -7.17 12.31
C PHE A 131 -9.69 -7.74 12.24
N MET A 132 -9.90 -8.92 12.83
CA MET A 132 -11.22 -9.54 12.93
C MET A 132 -12.21 -8.67 13.72
N GLU A 133 -11.77 -8.07 14.84
CA GLU A 133 -12.59 -7.14 15.63
C GLU A 133 -13.03 -5.92 14.81
N LEU A 134 -12.13 -5.35 13.99
CA LEU A 134 -12.44 -4.22 13.12
C LEU A 134 -13.48 -4.56 12.05
N ILE A 135 -13.40 -5.75 11.45
CA ILE A 135 -14.39 -6.22 10.47
C ILE A 135 -15.76 -6.38 11.13
N LEU A 136 -15.81 -7.07 12.28
CA LEU A 136 -17.06 -7.35 12.97
C LEU A 136 -17.77 -6.08 13.47
N ARG A 137 -17.00 -5.05 13.83
CA ARG A 137 -17.55 -3.76 14.25
C ARG A 137 -18.14 -2.94 13.10
N ASN A 138 -17.51 -2.99 11.92
CA ASN A 138 -17.95 -2.23 10.74
C ASN A 138 -18.90 -3.02 9.83
N PHE A 139 -19.35 -4.20 10.26
CA PHE A 139 -20.27 -5.01 9.48
C PHE A 139 -21.64 -4.30 9.34
N PRO A 140 -22.20 -4.21 8.11
CA PRO A 140 -23.40 -3.42 7.86
C PRO A 140 -24.67 -3.99 8.49
N ASP A 141 -24.68 -5.30 8.75
CA ASP A 141 -25.80 -6.03 9.34
C ASP A 141 -25.66 -6.15 10.86
N ALA A 142 -26.81 -6.33 11.53
CA ALA A 142 -26.87 -6.59 12.96
C ALA A 142 -26.35 -8.00 13.26
N LEU A 143 -25.25 -8.11 14.02
CA LEU A 143 -24.63 -9.37 14.41
C LEU A 143 -24.89 -9.66 15.89
N TYR A 144 -25.22 -10.91 16.19
CA TYR A 144 -25.44 -11.42 17.53
C TYR A 144 -24.97 -12.88 17.61
N ALA A 145 -24.19 -13.21 18.63
CA ALA A 145 -23.65 -14.55 18.84
C ALA A 145 -23.93 -15.02 20.27
N THR A 146 -24.22 -16.32 20.39
CA THR A 146 -24.45 -16.99 21.67
C THR A 146 -23.54 -18.20 21.83
N ASP A 147 -23.25 -18.54 23.08
CA ASP A 147 -22.65 -19.83 23.42
C ASP A 147 -23.69 -20.96 23.31
N LYS A 148 -23.25 -22.22 23.45
CA LYS A 148 -24.08 -23.44 23.44
C LYS A 148 -25.17 -23.42 24.51
N ASP A 149 -24.93 -22.70 25.60
CA ASP A 149 -25.88 -22.52 26.70
C ASP A 149 -26.88 -21.37 26.47
N GLY A 150 -26.81 -20.68 25.32
CA GLY A 150 -27.71 -19.58 24.95
C GLY A 150 -27.32 -18.21 25.52
N ASN A 151 -26.21 -18.12 26.25
CA ASN A 151 -25.69 -16.85 26.78
C ASN A 151 -25.09 -15.99 25.66
N THR A 152 -25.32 -14.68 25.67
CA THR A 152 -24.75 -13.74 24.70
C THR A 152 -23.22 -13.68 24.83
N THR A 153 -22.52 -13.95 23.73
CA THR A 153 -21.04 -13.87 23.66
C THR A 153 -20.58 -12.62 22.93
N PHE A 154 -21.35 -12.13 21.95
CA PHE A 154 -21.00 -10.94 21.18
C PHE A 154 -22.24 -10.32 20.54
N TYR A 155 -22.24 -8.99 20.39
CA TYR A 155 -23.11 -8.26 19.48
C TYR A 155 -22.38 -7.02 18.95
N ASN A 156 -22.71 -6.58 17.74
CA ASN A 156 -22.13 -5.36 17.16
C ASN A 156 -23.00 -4.12 17.43
N GLU A 157 -22.44 -2.93 17.16
CA GLU A 157 -23.11 -1.63 17.35
C GLU A 157 -24.43 -1.52 16.55
N LYS A 158 -24.49 -2.21 15.40
CA LYS A 158 -25.71 -2.25 14.60
C LYS A 158 -26.83 -3.04 15.28
N PHE A 159 -26.52 -4.14 15.95
CA PHE A 159 -27.51 -4.91 16.73
C PHE A 159 -28.04 -4.11 17.92
N GLU A 160 -27.17 -3.39 18.62
CA GLU A 160 -27.57 -2.53 19.74
C GLU A 160 -28.55 -1.43 19.27
N THR A 161 -28.18 -0.71 18.22
CA THR A 161 -28.97 0.43 17.72
C THR A 161 -30.26 0.04 17.01
N THR A 162 -30.35 -1.16 16.41
CA THR A 162 -31.53 -1.56 15.61
C THR A 162 -32.45 -2.56 16.28
N VAL A 163 -31.91 -3.43 17.16
CA VAL A 163 -32.66 -4.52 17.79
C VAL A 163 -32.88 -4.23 19.27
N LEU A 164 -31.82 -3.93 20.04
CA LEU A 164 -31.96 -3.65 21.48
C LEU A 164 -32.66 -2.32 21.78
N SER A 165 -32.57 -1.35 20.88
CA SER A 165 -33.32 -0.09 20.97
C SER A 165 -34.84 -0.26 20.84
N ARG A 166 -35.32 -1.42 20.36
CA ARG A 166 -36.75 -1.72 20.28
C ARG A 166 -37.27 -2.03 21.68
N ASN A 167 -38.40 -1.42 22.04
CA ASN A 167 -39.06 -1.55 23.36
C ASN A 167 -39.41 -2.97 23.82
N ILE A 168 -39.17 -4.00 23.00
CA ILE A 168 -39.49 -5.39 23.27
C ILE A 168 -38.43 -6.05 24.17
N PHE A 169 -37.19 -5.53 24.19
CA PHE A 169 -36.05 -6.15 24.90
C PHE A 169 -35.61 -5.41 26.17
N ARG A 170 -36.30 -4.34 26.57
CA ARG A 170 -35.95 -3.54 27.77
C ARG A 170 -36.08 -4.32 29.08
N ASP A 171 -36.90 -5.36 29.12
CA ASP A 171 -37.17 -6.14 30.34
C ASP A 171 -36.34 -7.45 30.44
N SER A 172 -35.45 -7.72 29.48
CA SER A 172 -34.75 -9.02 29.38
C SER A 172 -33.25 -8.97 29.71
N ILE A 173 -32.72 -7.81 30.07
CA ILE A 173 -31.30 -7.64 30.44
C ILE A 173 -31.25 -6.93 31.79
N THR A 174 -31.31 -7.74 32.87
CA THR A 174 -30.91 -7.34 34.24
C THR A 174 -30.00 -8.41 34.80
#